data_AF-A0A7J9M2I5-F1
#
_entry.id   AF-A0A7J9M2I5-F1
#
_cell.length_a   1.000
_cell.length_b   1.000
_cell.length_c   1.000
_cell.angle_alpha   90.00
_cell.angle_beta   90.00
_cell.angle_gamma   90.00
#
_symmetry.space_group_name_H-M   'P 1'
#
loop_
_entity.id
_entity.type
_entity.pdbx_description
1 polymer ?
#
loop_
_entity_poly.entity_id
_entity_poly.type
_entity_poly.pdbx_seq_one_letter_code
_entity_poly.pdbx_strand_id
1 'polypeptide(L)'
;MLREELQLLQEPGSYVGEVVKVMGKNKVLVKVHPEGKYVVDIDKNIDITKITPSTRVALRNDSYVLHLILPSKVDPLVNLMKVEKVPDSTYDMIGGLDQQIKEIKEVIELPIKHPELFESLGIAQPKGVLLYGPPGTGKTLLARAVAHHTDCTFIRVSGSELVQKYIGEVLYYFCT
;
A
#
# COMPACT_ATOMS: atom_id res chain seq x y z
N MET A 1 -3.76 -31.40 11.45
CA MET A 1 -4.93 -30.50 11.34
C MET A 1 -5.39 -29.99 12.70
N LEU A 2 -6.32 -30.60 13.46
CA LEU A 2 -6.81 -30.00 14.73
C LEU A 2 -5.75 -29.81 15.83
N ARG A 3 -4.71 -30.65 15.89
CA ARG A 3 -3.64 -30.54 16.91
C ARG A 3 -2.63 -29.41 16.63
N GLU A 4 -2.39 -29.08 15.36
CA GLU A 4 -1.44 -28.02 14.97
C GLU A 4 -2.05 -26.64 15.22
N GLU A 5 -3.34 -26.45 14.96
CA GLU A 5 -4.03 -25.18 15.27
C GLU A 5 -4.18 -24.97 16.78
N LEU A 6 -4.40 -26.03 17.55
CA LEU A 6 -4.40 -25.98 19.01
C LEU A 6 -3.03 -25.59 19.58
N GLN A 7 -1.95 -25.98 18.89
CA GLN A 7 -0.59 -25.63 19.28
C GLN A 7 -0.29 -24.14 19.02
N LEU A 8 -0.75 -23.59 17.89
CA LEU A 8 -0.68 -22.14 17.59
C LEU A 8 -1.45 -21.29 18.61
N LEU A 9 -2.58 -21.79 19.13
CA LEU A 9 -3.37 -21.12 20.17
C LEU A 9 -2.73 -21.18 21.56
N GLN A 10 -1.82 -22.14 21.79
CA GLN A 10 -1.08 -22.30 23.05
C GLN A 10 0.28 -21.60 23.04
N GLU A 11 0.70 -21.00 21.92
CA GLU A 11 1.96 -20.28 21.86
C GLU A 11 1.93 -19.04 22.77
N PRO A 12 2.95 -18.83 23.61
CA PRO A 12 3.07 -17.62 24.41
C PRO A 12 3.16 -16.39 23.50
N GLY A 13 2.69 -15.25 24.00
CA GLY A 13 2.67 -13.99 23.26
C GLY A 13 4.03 -13.67 22.61
N SER A 14 4.01 -13.27 21.35
CA SER A 14 5.22 -12.92 20.60
C SER A 14 5.65 -11.47 20.86
N TYR A 15 6.96 -11.23 20.90
CA TYR A 15 7.50 -9.88 20.94
C TYR A 15 7.46 -9.25 19.57
N VAL A 16 6.98 -8.01 19.49
CA VAL A 16 6.97 -7.25 18.24
C VAL A 16 8.22 -6.37 18.17
N GLY A 17 8.98 -6.54 17.09
CA GLY A 17 10.17 -5.75 16.80
C GLY A 17 10.18 -5.17 15.40
N GLU A 18 11.12 -4.27 15.16
CA GLU A 18 11.40 -3.69 13.85
C GLU A 18 12.81 -4.07 13.40
N VAL A 19 12.95 -4.54 12.16
CA VAL A 19 14.25 -4.90 11.60
C VAL A 19 15.07 -3.64 11.37
N VAL A 20 16.23 -3.53 12.01
CA VAL A 20 17.17 -2.42 11.76
C VAL A 20 18.07 -2.76 10.58
N LYS A 21 18.59 -4.00 10.55
CA LYS A 21 19.55 -4.42 9.53
C LYS A 21 19.62 -5.94 9.45
N VAL A 22 19.66 -6.48 8.24
CA VAL A 22 19.95 -7.90 8.01
C VAL A 22 21.46 -8.13 8.13
N MET A 23 21.89 -9.07 8.97
CA MET A 23 23.29 -9.37 9.24
C MET A 23 23.64 -10.78 8.75
N GLY A 24 24.01 -10.90 7.48
CA GLY A 24 24.39 -12.17 6.87
C GLY A 24 23.19 -13.05 6.51
N LYS A 25 23.40 -14.37 6.43
CA LYS A 25 22.41 -15.31 5.89
C LYS A 25 21.35 -15.78 6.89
N ASN A 26 21.62 -15.74 8.20
CA ASN A 26 20.71 -16.33 9.19
C ASN A 26 20.45 -15.43 10.41
N LYS A 27 21.02 -14.22 10.43
CA LYS A 27 20.93 -13.30 11.57
C LYS A 27 20.40 -11.96 11.13
N VAL A 28 19.56 -11.36 11.96
CA VAL A 28 18.98 -10.03 11.74
C VAL A 28 19.07 -9.23 13.02
N LEU A 29 19.42 -7.96 12.89
CA LEU A 29 19.35 -7.01 13.99
C LEU A 29 17.93 -6.46 14.07
N VAL A 30 17.23 -6.79 15.15
CA VAL A 30 15.86 -6.34 15.42
C VAL A 30 15.86 -5.42 16.64
N LYS A 31 15.10 -4.32 16.56
CA LYS A 31 14.84 -3.42 17.67
C LYS A 31 13.50 -3.77 18.28
N VAL A 32 13.49 -4.19 19.54
CA VAL A 32 12.28 -4.49 20.32
C VAL A 32 12.10 -3.37 21.34
N HIS A 33 10.91 -2.76 21.40
CA HIS A 33 10.59 -1.76 22.42
C HIS A 33 9.84 -2.46 23.56
N PRO A 34 10.24 -2.35 24.84
CA PRO A 34 11.27 -1.49 25.44
C PRO A 34 12.70 -2.04 25.56
N GLU A 35 12.94 -3.29 25.20
CA GLU A 35 14.14 -4.06 25.60
C GLU A 35 15.45 -3.69 24.85
N GLY A 36 15.39 -3.02 23.69
CA GLY A 36 16.57 -2.52 22.97
C GLY A 36 16.81 -3.19 21.62
N LYS A 37 18.08 -3.43 21.25
CA LYS A 37 18.46 -4.05 19.97
C LYS A 37 19.04 -5.44 20.20
N TYR A 38 18.53 -6.43 19.47
CA TYR A 38 18.93 -7.83 19.57
C TYR A 38 19.32 -8.38 18.21
N VAL A 39 20.35 -9.23 18.19
CA VAL A 39 20.67 -10.03 17.02
C VAL A 39 19.93 -11.35 17.17
N VAL A 40 18.96 -11.58 16.29
CA VAL A 40 18.08 -12.75 16.32
C VAL A 40 18.35 -13.66 15.13
N ASP A 41 18.14 -14.95 15.33
CA ASP A 41 18.18 -15.93 14.24
C ASP A 41 16.83 -15.95 13.49
N ILE A 42 16.90 -16.22 12.18
CA ILE A 42 15.72 -16.32 11.30
C ILE A 42 15.22 -17.78 11.32
N ASP A 43 13.91 -17.98 11.45
CA ASP A 43 13.29 -19.29 11.28
C ASP A 43 13.42 -19.78 9.82
N LYS A 44 13.55 -21.09 9.63
CA LYS A 44 13.74 -21.71 8.30
C LYS A 44 12.57 -21.48 7.35
N ASN A 45 11.39 -21.16 7.90
CA ASN A 45 10.17 -20.93 7.13
C ASN A 45 10.10 -19.55 6.46
N ILE A 46 11.09 -18.67 6.68
CA ILE A 46 11.04 -17.28 6.24
C ILE A 46 12.14 -16.98 5.22
N ASP A 47 11.73 -16.43 4.08
CA ASP A 47 12.65 -15.98 3.04
C ASP A 47 13.31 -14.65 3.41
N ILE A 48 14.64 -14.62 3.37
CA ILE A 48 15.45 -13.42 3.64
C ILE A 48 15.16 -12.28 2.66
N THR A 49 14.72 -12.61 1.44
CA THR A 49 14.39 -11.64 0.39
C THR A 49 13.21 -10.74 0.75
N LYS A 50 12.29 -11.22 1.60
CA LYS A 50 11.12 -10.45 2.06
C LYS A 50 11.46 -9.51 3.22
N ILE A 51 12.64 -9.66 3.81
CA ILE A 51 13.06 -8.87 4.97
C ILE A 51 13.80 -7.63 4.50
N THR A 52 13.08 -6.51 4.44
CA THR A 52 13.71 -5.19 4.28
C THR A 52 13.94 -4.54 5.64
N PRO A 53 14.96 -3.67 5.78
CA PRO A 53 15.07 -2.78 6.93
C PRO A 53 13.75 -2.02 7.14
N SER A 54 13.37 -1.82 8.40
CA SER A 54 12.08 -1.26 8.85
C SER A 54 10.85 -2.17 8.70
N THR A 55 11.04 -3.43 8.31
CA THR A 55 9.95 -4.42 8.38
C THR A 55 9.62 -4.77 9.83
N ARG A 56 8.33 -4.88 10.14
CA ARG A 56 7.85 -5.35 11.45
C ARG A 56 7.92 -6.87 11.49
N VAL A 57 8.44 -7.41 12.59
CA VAL A 57 8.64 -8.85 12.74
C VAL A 57 8.20 -9.28 14.13
N ALA A 58 7.74 -10.53 14.25
CA ALA A 58 7.39 -11.14 15.52
C ALA A 58 8.46 -12.17 15.91
N LEU A 59 8.95 -12.01 17.14
CA LEU A 59 9.93 -12.88 17.75
C LEU A 59 9.23 -13.79 18.77
N ARG A 60 9.66 -15.05 18.84
CA ARG A 60 9.15 -15.99 19.84
C ARG A 60 9.65 -15.60 21.24
N ASN A 61 8.81 -15.77 22.26
CA ASN A 61 9.10 -15.35 23.64
C ASN A 61 10.24 -16.15 24.30
N ASP A 62 10.38 -17.43 23.95
CA ASP A 62 11.34 -18.36 24.56
C ASP A 62 12.78 -18.22 24.02
N SER A 63 12.90 -17.99 22.71
CA SER A 63 14.14 -18.14 21.96
C SER A 63 14.52 -16.89 21.16
N TYR A 64 13.68 -15.86 21.16
CA TYR A 64 13.82 -14.64 20.37
C TYR A 64 14.02 -14.90 18.86
N VAL A 65 13.64 -16.09 18.37
CA VAL A 65 13.73 -16.44 16.95
C VAL A 65 12.61 -15.73 16.17
N LEU A 66 12.97 -15.18 15.02
CA LEU A 66 12.04 -14.53 14.11
C LEU A 66 11.21 -15.61 13.40
N HIS A 67 9.93 -15.75 13.78
CA HIS A 67 9.03 -16.78 13.26
C HIS A 67 7.92 -16.23 12.35
N LEU A 68 7.66 -14.92 12.38
CA LEU A 68 6.63 -14.29 11.55
C LEU A 68 7.05 -12.89 11.12
N ILE A 69 6.79 -12.56 9.86
CA ILE A 69 6.84 -11.19 9.35
C ILE A 69 5.45 -10.58 9.52
N LEU A 70 5.37 -9.44 10.20
CA LEU A 70 4.13 -8.72 10.38
C LEU A 70 3.93 -7.76 9.20
N PRO A 71 2.69 -7.56 8.73
CA PRO A 71 2.41 -6.54 7.73
C PRO A 71 2.83 -5.17 8.25
N SER A 72 3.29 -4.32 7.33
CA SER A 72 3.63 -2.93 7.65
C SER A 72 2.44 -2.24 8.31
N LYS A 73 2.73 -1.34 9.25
CA LYS A 73 1.71 -0.53 9.90
C LYS A 73 1.19 0.46 8.86
N VAL A 74 0.15 0.08 8.12
CA VAL A 74 -0.64 1.03 7.36
C VAL A 74 -1.44 1.82 8.38
N ASP A 75 -1.36 3.15 8.34
CA ASP A 75 -2.11 3.97 9.27
C ASP A 75 -3.62 3.68 9.11
N PRO A 76 -4.37 3.58 10.21
CA PRO A 76 -5.80 3.30 10.14
C PRO A 76 -6.54 4.37 9.32
N LEU A 77 -6.01 5.60 9.27
CA LEU A 77 -6.51 6.67 8.39
C LEU A 77 -6.44 6.29 6.90
N VAL A 78 -5.36 5.63 6.46
CA VAL A 78 -5.24 5.19 5.07
C VAL A 78 -6.28 4.12 4.75
N ASN A 79 -6.57 3.23 5.70
CA ASN A 79 -7.65 2.25 5.52
C ASN A 79 -9.04 2.91 5.49
N LEU A 80 -9.25 4.03 6.20
CA LEU A 80 -10.50 4.80 6.10
C LEU A 80 -10.64 5.56 4.77
N MET A 81 -9.51 5.98 4.17
CA MET A 81 -9.49 6.68 2.88
C MET A 81 -9.58 5.73 1.68
N LYS A 82 -9.22 4.46 1.87
CA LYS A 82 -9.43 3.41 0.87
C LYS A 82 -10.93 3.14 0.73
N VAL A 83 -11.46 3.41 -0.45
CA VAL A 83 -12.84 3.10 -0.77
C VAL A 83 -12.90 1.63 -1.18
N GLU A 84 -13.43 0.76 -0.29
CA GLU A 84 -13.51 -0.69 -0.53
C GLU A 84 -14.36 -1.07 -1.75
N LYS A 85 -15.33 -0.22 -2.12
CA LYS A 85 -16.15 -0.39 -3.33
C LYS A 85 -16.30 0.93 -4.04
N VAL A 86 -15.64 1.04 -5.20
CA VAL A 86 -15.92 2.14 -6.12
C VAL A 86 -17.37 1.99 -6.56
N PRO A 87 -18.23 3.03 -6.45
CA PRO A 87 -19.60 2.94 -6.96
C PRO A 87 -19.57 2.63 -8.46
N ASP A 88 -20.52 1.82 -8.94
CA ASP A 88 -20.66 1.34 -10.33
C ASP A 88 -20.91 2.49 -11.33
N SER A 89 -19.90 3.32 -11.55
CA SER A 89 -19.92 4.44 -12.47
C SER A 89 -19.20 3.97 -13.72
N THR A 90 -19.89 3.84 -14.84
CA THR A 90 -19.26 3.55 -16.14
C THR A 90 -19.06 4.83 -16.93
N TYR A 91 -18.15 4.81 -17.90
CA TYR A 91 -17.95 5.94 -18.81
C TYR A 91 -19.24 6.29 -19.58
N ASP A 92 -20.12 5.32 -19.81
CA ASP A 92 -21.40 5.51 -20.49
C ASP A 92 -22.37 6.41 -19.72
N MET A 93 -22.17 6.55 -18.39
CA MET A 93 -22.96 7.46 -17.56
C MET A 93 -22.51 8.93 -17.71
N ILE A 94 -21.40 9.19 -18.40
CA ILE A 94 -20.81 10.52 -18.56
C ILE A 94 -21.10 11.04 -19.96
N GLY A 95 -22.12 11.88 -20.09
CA GLY A 95 -22.48 12.49 -21.37
C GLY A 95 -21.59 13.67 -21.77
N GLY A 96 -21.17 13.72 -23.04
CA GLY A 96 -20.60 14.92 -23.67
C GLY A 96 -19.15 15.25 -23.31
N LEU A 97 -18.42 14.32 -22.68
CA LEU A 97 -17.01 14.48 -22.28
C LEU A 97 -16.09 13.45 -22.96
N ASP A 98 -16.44 13.00 -24.17
CA ASP A 98 -15.75 11.91 -24.87
C ASP A 98 -14.27 12.19 -25.10
N GLN A 99 -13.93 13.45 -25.41
CA GLN A 99 -12.54 13.87 -25.62
C GLN A 99 -11.73 13.78 -24.32
N GLN A 100 -12.28 14.31 -23.21
CA GLN A 100 -11.62 14.28 -21.90
C GLN A 100 -11.49 12.85 -21.37
N ILE A 101 -12.50 12.01 -21.60
CA ILE A 101 -12.44 10.58 -21.27
C ILE A 101 -11.29 9.92 -22.04
N LYS A 102 -11.15 10.20 -23.33
CA LYS A 102 -10.07 9.64 -24.15
C LYS A 102 -8.69 10.04 -23.63
N GLU A 103 -8.48 11.33 -23.34
CA GLU A 103 -7.21 11.83 -22.79
C GLU A 103 -6.86 11.16 -21.46
N ILE A 104 -7.83 11.01 -20.55
CA ILE A 104 -7.60 10.35 -19.26
C ILE A 104 -7.29 8.86 -19.44
N LYS A 105 -7.97 8.17 -20.37
CA LYS A 105 -7.69 6.77 -20.68
C LYS A 105 -6.26 6.58 -21.19
N GLU A 106 -5.80 7.46 -22.08
CA GLU A 106 -4.42 7.42 -22.58
C GLU A 106 -3.39 7.71 -21.48
N VAL A 107 -3.72 8.59 -20.53
CA VAL A 107 -2.80 8.93 -19.43
C VAL A 107 -2.77 7.89 -18.32
N ILE A 108 -3.91 7.26 -18.01
CA ILE A 108 -4.03 6.35 -16.85
C ILE A 108 -4.05 4.88 -17.28
N GLU A 109 -4.86 4.49 -18.27
CA GLU A 109 -4.98 3.07 -18.65
C GLU A 109 -3.77 2.58 -19.46
N LEU A 110 -3.21 3.43 -20.34
CA LEU A 110 -2.08 3.05 -21.18
C LEU A 110 -0.83 2.65 -20.38
N PRO A 111 -0.36 3.42 -19.38
CA PRO A 111 0.83 3.01 -18.61
C PRO A 111 0.57 1.79 -17.73
N ILE A 112 -0.67 1.57 -17.27
CA ILE A 112 -1.03 0.40 -16.46
C ILE A 112 -1.06 -0.87 -17.31
N LYS A 113 -1.65 -0.79 -18.52
CA LYS A 113 -1.79 -1.95 -19.42
C LYS A 113 -0.52 -2.30 -20.18
N HIS A 114 0.27 -1.29 -20.58
CA HIS A 114 1.44 -1.46 -21.44
C HIS A 114 2.65 -0.65 -20.96
N PRO A 115 3.25 -1.01 -19.80
CA PRO A 115 4.44 -0.33 -19.29
C PRO A 115 5.64 -0.48 -20.24
N GLU A 116 5.72 -1.58 -21.00
CA GLU A 116 6.81 -1.86 -21.95
C GLU A 116 6.98 -0.81 -23.05
N LEU A 117 5.89 -0.14 -23.45
CA LEU A 117 5.91 0.91 -24.48
C LEU A 117 6.65 2.14 -23.96
N PHE A 118 6.45 2.49 -22.69
CA PHE A 118 7.11 3.64 -22.06
C PHE A 118 8.61 3.37 -21.82
N GLU A 119 8.95 2.14 -21.42
CA GLU A 119 10.35 1.72 -21.24
C GLU A 119 11.10 1.69 -22.57
N SER A 120 10.49 1.16 -23.63
CA SER A 120 11.11 1.05 -24.96
C SER A 120 11.33 2.42 -25.62
N LEU A 121 10.42 3.37 -25.39
CA LEU A 121 10.54 4.74 -25.89
C LEU A 121 11.46 5.62 -25.02
N GLY A 122 11.82 5.16 -23.81
CA GLY A 122 12.58 5.95 -22.84
C GLY A 122 11.84 7.20 -22.35
N ILE A 123 10.50 7.21 -22.41
CA ILE A 123 9.67 8.34 -22.01
C ILE A 123 9.13 8.08 -20.59
N ALA A 124 9.17 9.10 -19.75
CA ALA A 124 8.61 9.01 -18.40
C ALA A 124 7.09 8.87 -18.44
N GLN A 125 6.55 7.94 -17.66
CA GLN A 125 5.11 7.80 -17.48
C GLN A 125 4.51 9.07 -16.86
N PRO A 126 3.32 9.49 -17.31
CA PRO A 126 2.63 10.64 -16.72
C PRO A 126 2.27 10.32 -15.26
N LYS A 127 2.56 11.26 -14.36
CA LYS A 127 2.42 11.05 -12.89
C LYS A 127 1.02 11.28 -12.35
N GLY A 128 0.14 11.94 -13.12
CA GLY A 128 -1.21 12.26 -12.69
C GLY A 128 -1.92 13.24 -13.61
N VAL A 129 -3.23 13.39 -13.38
CA VAL A 129 -4.11 14.29 -14.13
C VAL A 129 -4.73 15.30 -13.18
N LEU A 130 -4.84 16.55 -13.61
CA LEU A 130 -5.57 17.59 -12.88
C LEU A 130 -6.88 17.91 -13.62
N LEU A 131 -8.02 17.63 -12.98
CA LEU A 131 -9.34 17.97 -13.51
C LEU A 131 -9.79 19.34 -12.97
N TYR A 132 -9.97 20.32 -13.85
CA TYR A 132 -10.43 21.66 -13.48
C TYR A 132 -11.73 22.07 -14.22
N GLY A 133 -12.35 23.16 -13.77
CA GLY A 133 -13.52 23.77 -14.42
C GLY A 133 -14.69 24.02 -13.45
N PRO A 134 -15.83 24.54 -13.95
CA PRO A 134 -16.96 24.92 -13.12
C PRO A 134 -17.55 23.72 -12.35
N PRO A 135 -18.19 23.96 -11.19
CA PRO A 135 -18.87 22.92 -10.43
C PRO A 135 -20.05 22.34 -11.24
N GLY A 136 -20.35 21.06 -11.04
CA GLY A 136 -21.46 20.38 -11.74
C GLY A 136 -21.11 19.73 -13.08
N THR A 137 -19.86 19.84 -13.56
CA THR A 137 -19.39 19.23 -14.83
C THR A 137 -18.91 17.78 -14.70
N GLY A 138 -19.30 17.06 -13.64
CA GLY A 138 -19.03 15.63 -13.54
C GLY A 138 -17.58 15.22 -13.26
N LYS A 139 -16.66 16.12 -12.90
CA LYS A 139 -15.25 15.79 -12.57
C LYS A 139 -15.09 14.64 -11.57
N THR A 140 -15.87 14.66 -10.49
CA THR A 140 -15.85 13.59 -9.48
C THR A 140 -16.44 12.28 -10.00
N LEU A 141 -17.41 12.34 -10.91
CA LEU A 141 -17.97 11.15 -11.55
C LEU A 141 -16.97 10.52 -12.53
N LEU A 142 -16.24 11.35 -13.27
CA LEU A 142 -15.17 10.92 -14.18
C LEU A 142 -14.05 10.19 -13.43
N ALA A 143 -13.58 10.74 -12.31
CA ALA A 143 -12.57 10.07 -11.48
C ALA A 143 -13.04 8.70 -10.95
N ARG A 144 -14.33 8.59 -10.58
CA ARG A 144 -14.92 7.32 -10.13
C ARG A 144 -15.02 6.30 -11.27
N ALA A 145 -15.44 6.75 -12.46
CA ALA A 145 -15.58 5.86 -13.62
C ALA A 145 -14.25 5.28 -14.08
N VAL A 146 -13.18 6.09 -14.02
CA VAL A 146 -11.82 5.62 -14.30
C VAL A 146 -11.41 4.55 -13.30
N ALA A 147 -11.59 4.81 -12.00
CA ALA A 147 -11.21 3.86 -10.95
C ALA A 147 -11.97 2.53 -11.05
N HIS A 148 -13.24 2.56 -11.44
CA HIS A 148 -14.04 1.36 -11.69
C HIS A 148 -13.54 0.58 -12.92
N HIS A 149 -13.07 1.25 -13.97
CA HIS A 149 -12.62 0.59 -15.19
C HIS A 149 -11.19 0.04 -15.12
N THR A 150 -10.34 0.59 -14.25
CA THR A 150 -8.95 0.13 -14.08
C THR A 150 -8.77 -0.93 -12.99
N ASP A 151 -9.83 -1.30 -12.27
CA ASP A 151 -9.77 -2.19 -11.10
C ASP A 151 -8.69 -1.77 -10.08
N CYS A 152 -8.38 -0.47 -10.02
CA CYS A 152 -7.35 0.07 -9.13
C CYS A 152 -7.94 0.42 -7.77
N THR A 153 -7.07 0.45 -6.75
CA THR A 153 -7.48 0.91 -5.41
C THR A 153 -7.79 2.41 -5.45
N PHE A 154 -9.05 2.78 -5.24
CA PHE A 154 -9.47 4.18 -5.19
C PHE A 154 -9.31 4.75 -3.77
N ILE A 155 -8.41 5.73 -3.62
CA ILE A 155 -8.21 6.45 -2.37
C ILE A 155 -8.80 7.85 -2.53
N ARG A 156 -9.86 8.16 -1.79
CA ARG A 156 -10.47 9.49 -1.80
C ARG A 156 -10.00 10.26 -0.57
N VAL A 157 -9.34 11.38 -0.81
CA VAL A 157 -8.90 12.27 0.27
C VAL A 157 -9.48 13.65 0.07
N SER A 158 -10.18 14.18 1.08
CA SER A 158 -10.64 15.56 1.06
C SER A 158 -9.51 16.48 1.55
N GLY A 159 -9.30 17.64 0.91
CA GLY A 159 -8.24 18.57 1.33
C GLY A 159 -8.35 19.04 2.79
N SER A 160 -9.58 19.07 3.34
CA SER A 160 -9.85 19.34 4.76
C SER A 160 -9.43 18.21 5.70
N GLU A 161 -9.34 16.97 5.22
CA GLU A 161 -8.90 15.80 6.00
C GLU A 161 -7.38 15.72 6.12
N LEU A 162 -6.65 16.31 5.16
CA LEU A 162 -5.18 16.41 5.16
C LEU A 162 -4.64 17.50 6.08
N VAL A 163 -5.48 18.41 6.58
CA VAL A 163 -5.08 19.44 7.54
C VAL A 163 -5.06 18.84 8.93
N GLN A 164 -3.99 18.12 9.27
CA GLN A 164 -3.69 17.78 10.65
C GLN A 164 -2.93 18.93 11.34
N LYS A 165 -3.11 19.06 12.65
CA LYS A 165 -2.43 20.06 13.49
C LYS A 165 -0.89 19.89 13.49
N TYR A 166 -0.39 18.75 13.02
CA TYR A 166 1.03 18.43 12.94
C TYR A 166 1.53 18.66 11.51
N ILE A 167 2.43 19.63 11.36
CA ILE A 167 3.10 19.97 10.11
C ILE A 167 4.05 18.82 9.75
N GLY A 168 3.73 18.00 8.74
CA GLY A 168 4.68 17.00 8.22
C GLY A 168 4.09 15.81 7.45
N GLU A 169 2.81 15.48 7.61
CA GLU A 169 2.19 14.31 6.96
C GLU A 169 1.20 14.76 5.87
N VAL A 170 1.71 15.04 4.66
CA VAL A 170 0.85 15.28 3.49
C VAL A 170 1.22 14.25 2.43
N LEU A 171 0.34 13.26 2.22
CA LEU A 171 0.53 12.18 1.26
C LEU A 171 -0.08 12.52 -0.10
N TYR A 172 0.71 12.25 -1.13
CA TYR A 172 0.42 12.44 -2.55
C TYR A 172 -0.68 11.48 -3.05
N TYR A 173 -1.45 11.93 -4.04
CA TYR A 173 -2.39 11.09 -4.78
C TYR A 173 -1.63 9.95 -5.48
N PHE A 174 -1.76 8.72 -4.99
CA PHE A 174 -1.31 7.51 -5.68
C PHE A 174 -2.54 6.76 -6.20
N CYS A 175 -2.67 6.69 -7.52
CA CYS A 175 -3.27 5.54 -8.17
C CYS A 175 -2.09 4.59 -8.41
N THR A 176 -2.09 3.42 -7.76
CA THR A 176 -1.13 2.34 -8.03
C THR A 176 -1.91 1.19 -8.62
#